data_AF-A0A1D8T558-F1
#
_entry.id   AF-A0A1D8T558-F1
#
_cell.length_a   1.000
_cell.length_b   1.000
_cell.length_c   1.000
_cell.angle_alpha   90.00
_cell.angle_beta   90.00
_cell.angle_gamma   90.00
#
_symmetry.space_group_name_H-M   'P 1'
#
loop_
_entity.id
_entity.type
_entity.pdbx_description
1 polymer ?
#
loop_
_entity_poly.entity_id
_entity_poly.type
_entity_poly.pdbx_seq_one_letter_code
_entity_poly.pdbx_strand_id
1 'polypeptide(L)'
;MKSESGIASTNTIRDYILAVARDVHADSVDWWEMESIDVVLVLPFRLHNLPDRNAVLSWNRNFGWSLGVEGLGCSVVVIDGLGIGRMPSPAQCSDRTAELIDDYCRNTPAPPGVPDAAIMPPAAVGRWHGVSGEAPAQGRRERVIRRPYLAHSRRSQTRGSGE
;
A
#
# COMPACT_ATOMS: atom_id res chain seq x y z
N MET A 1 9.01 31.72 25.89
CA MET A 1 8.57 31.05 24.66
C MET A 1 8.76 29.56 24.85
N LYS A 2 7.69 28.79 24.99
CA LYS A 2 7.74 27.33 25.17
C LYS A 2 7.59 26.67 23.80
N SER A 3 8.55 25.85 23.44
CA SER A 3 8.52 25.01 22.24
C SER A 3 7.39 23.98 22.38
N GLU A 4 6.29 24.16 21.66
CA GLU A 4 5.32 23.09 21.48
C GLU A 4 5.98 22.00 20.64
N SER A 5 6.26 20.88 21.29
CA SER A 5 6.71 19.64 20.67
C SER A 5 5.69 19.24 19.61
N GLY A 6 6.09 19.36 18.33
CA GLY A 6 5.26 19.13 17.15
C GLY A 6 4.90 17.67 16.94
N ILE A 7 4.05 17.14 17.81
CA ILE A 7 3.37 15.87 17.60
C ILE A 7 2.01 16.22 16.97
N ALA A 8 1.86 15.92 15.69
CA ALA A 8 0.58 16.08 15.01
C ALA A 8 -0.52 15.38 15.82
N SER A 9 -1.68 16.03 15.96
CA SER A 9 -2.79 15.43 16.69
C SER A 9 -3.21 14.10 16.04
N THR A 10 -3.77 13.17 16.81
CA THR A 10 -4.16 11.83 16.32
C THR A 10 -5.08 11.91 15.10
N ASN A 11 -5.95 12.93 15.03
CA ASN A 11 -6.80 13.18 13.86
C ASN A 11 -5.97 13.58 12.62
N THR A 12 -4.99 14.47 12.79
CA THR A 12 -4.07 14.85 11.70
C THR A 12 -3.29 13.64 11.17
N ILE A 13 -2.83 12.74 12.05
CA ILE A 13 -2.16 11.51 11.63
C ILE A 13 -3.14 10.59 10.89
N ARG A 14 -4.35 10.41 11.41
CA ARG A 14 -5.37 9.58 10.75
C ARG A 14 -5.68 10.09 9.34
N ASP A 15 -5.90 11.38 9.18
CA ASP A 15 -6.17 12.01 7.89
C ASP A 15 -5.00 11.86 6.92
N TYR A 16 -3.78 12.05 7.41
CA TYR A 16 -2.56 11.82 6.64
C TYR A 16 -2.46 10.38 6.14
N ILE A 17 -2.63 9.39 7.01
CA ILE A 17 -2.59 7.97 6.66
C ILE A 17 -3.64 7.63 5.61
N LEU A 18 -4.87 8.13 5.77
CA LEU A 18 -5.94 7.92 4.80
C LEU A 18 -5.66 8.60 3.45
N ALA A 19 -4.97 9.74 3.44
CA ALA A 19 -4.52 10.38 2.20
C ALA A 19 -3.47 9.54 1.49
N VAL A 20 -2.44 9.05 2.21
CA VAL A 20 -1.44 8.12 1.66
C VAL A 20 -2.11 6.86 1.11
N ALA A 21 -3.05 6.27 1.86
CA ALA A 21 -3.77 5.07 1.44
C ALA A 21 -4.51 5.24 0.10
N ARG A 22 -5.05 6.43 -0.16
CA ARG A 22 -5.72 6.75 -1.43
C ARG A 22 -4.73 6.90 -2.58
N ASP A 23 -3.62 7.60 -2.35
CA ASP A 23 -2.58 7.83 -3.36
C ASP A 23 -1.89 6.52 -3.78
N VAL A 24 -1.57 5.66 -2.82
CA VAL A 24 -0.95 4.33 -3.10
C VAL A 24 -1.97 3.27 -3.54
N HIS A 25 -3.25 3.65 -3.65
CA HIS A 25 -4.36 2.77 -4.02
C HIS A 25 -4.51 1.53 -3.13
N ALA A 26 -4.29 1.67 -1.82
CA ALA A 26 -4.45 0.59 -0.86
C ALA A 26 -5.88 0.04 -0.86
N ASP A 27 -6.02 -1.28 -0.68
CA ASP A 27 -7.30 -1.97 -0.54
C ASP A 27 -7.89 -1.85 0.87
N SER A 28 -7.01 -1.85 1.88
CA SER A 28 -7.40 -1.67 3.29
C SER A 28 -6.34 -0.97 4.10
N VAL A 29 -6.78 -0.37 5.20
CA VAL A 29 -5.97 0.22 6.25
C VAL A 29 -6.23 -0.57 7.52
N ASP A 30 -5.19 -1.19 8.06
CA ASP A 30 -5.22 -1.92 9.31
C ASP A 30 -4.51 -1.09 10.39
N TRP A 31 -5.25 -0.69 11.41
CA TRP A 31 -4.71 0.08 12.53
C TRP A 31 -4.23 -0.88 13.62
N TRP A 32 -2.94 -0.81 13.96
CA TRP A 32 -2.29 -1.73 14.88
C TRP A 32 -1.92 -0.98 16.16
N GLU A 33 -2.14 -1.61 17.32
CA GLU A 33 -1.74 -1.09 18.63
C GLU A 33 -0.41 -1.73 19.09
N MET A 34 0.54 -1.89 18.17
CA MET A 34 1.85 -2.50 18.47
C MET A 34 2.94 -1.42 18.55
N GLU A 35 3.95 -1.65 19.39
CA GLU A 35 5.04 -0.66 19.61
C GLU A 35 5.88 -0.38 18.34
N SER A 36 5.93 -1.32 17.40
CA SER A 36 6.78 -1.24 16.21
C SER A 36 6.05 -0.80 14.94
N ILE A 37 4.74 -0.98 14.87
CA ILE A 37 3.90 -0.70 13.69
C ILE A 37 2.58 -0.11 14.17
N ASP A 38 2.33 1.13 13.75
CA ASP A 38 1.09 1.84 14.06
C ASP A 38 0.00 1.53 13.01
N VAL A 39 0.41 1.38 11.73
CA VAL A 39 -0.52 1.19 10.61
C VAL A 39 0.07 0.26 9.55
N VAL A 40 -0.80 -0.56 8.94
CA VAL A 40 -0.48 -1.33 7.73
C VAL A 40 -1.48 -1.00 6.63
N LEU A 41 -0.98 -0.61 5.46
CA LEU A 41 -1.77 -0.45 4.24
C LEU A 41 -1.58 -1.68 3.38
N VAL A 42 -2.67 -2.38 3.06
CA VAL A 42 -2.63 -3.54 2.16
C VAL A 42 -2.74 -3.04 0.72
N LEU A 43 -1.74 -3.35 -0.11
CA LEU A 43 -1.70 -2.92 -1.49
C LEU A 43 -2.47 -3.91 -2.39
N PRO A 44 -2.99 -3.47 -3.55
CA PRO A 44 -3.87 -4.29 -4.41
C PRO A 44 -3.11 -5.30 -5.27
N PHE A 45 -1.90 -5.70 -4.86
CA PHE A 45 -1.04 -6.60 -5.61
C PHE A 45 -0.15 -7.44 -4.70
N ARG A 46 0.40 -8.49 -5.29
CA ARG A 46 1.33 -9.43 -4.64
C ARG A 46 2.67 -9.41 -5.35
N LEU A 47 3.72 -9.59 -4.56
CA LEU A 47 5.07 -9.77 -5.09
C LEU A 47 5.23 -11.20 -5.59
N HIS A 48 5.78 -11.39 -6.78
CA HIS A 48 5.77 -12.67 -7.49
C HIS A 48 6.55 -13.80 -6.78
N ASN A 49 7.54 -13.49 -5.93
CA ASN A 49 8.24 -14.51 -5.13
C ASN A 49 7.50 -14.88 -3.84
N LEU A 50 6.43 -14.17 -3.51
CA LEU A 50 5.63 -14.35 -2.31
C LEU A 50 4.13 -14.33 -2.68
N PRO A 51 3.67 -15.26 -3.55
CA PRO A 51 2.36 -15.19 -4.20
C PRO A 51 1.16 -15.36 -3.24
N ASP A 52 1.41 -15.83 -2.02
CA ASP A 52 0.38 -16.04 -1.00
C ASP A 52 0.18 -14.81 -0.10
N ARG A 53 1.03 -13.79 -0.22
CA ARG A 53 1.02 -12.61 0.64
C ARG A 53 0.78 -11.33 -0.14
N ASN A 54 -0.01 -10.43 0.43
CA ASN A 54 -0.17 -9.11 -0.15
C ASN A 54 1.07 -8.26 0.13
N ALA A 55 1.43 -7.42 -0.83
CA ALA A 55 2.38 -6.35 -0.57
C ALA A 55 1.71 -5.36 0.40
N VAL A 56 2.49 -4.81 1.33
CA VAL A 56 1.99 -3.88 2.32
C VAL A 56 2.93 -2.69 2.50
N LEU A 57 2.38 -1.54 2.88
CA LEU A 57 3.15 -0.45 3.47
C LEU A 57 2.87 -0.40 4.96
N SER A 58 3.90 -0.63 5.78
CA SER A 58 3.82 -0.42 7.22
C SER A 58 4.31 0.99 7.57
N TRP A 59 3.61 1.65 8.48
CA TRP A 59 4.01 2.95 9.03
C TRP A 59 4.21 2.87 10.53
N ASN A 60 5.25 3.55 11.00
CA ASN A 60 5.33 3.94 12.40
C ASN A 60 5.74 5.41 12.53
N ARG A 61 5.37 6.01 13.66
CA ARG A 61 5.65 7.42 13.96
C ARG A 61 7.15 7.75 14.09
N ASN A 62 8.00 6.75 14.34
CA ASN A 62 9.41 6.94 14.64
C ASN A 62 10.28 6.99 13.37
N PHE A 63 10.00 6.12 12.41
CA PHE A 63 10.81 5.88 11.21
C PHE A 63 10.06 6.17 9.91
N GLY A 64 8.72 6.21 9.93
CA GLY A 64 7.90 6.46 8.75
C GLY A 64 7.49 5.18 8.03
N TRP A 65 7.48 5.24 6.70
CA TRP A 65 6.96 4.17 5.83
C TRP A 65 8.03 3.14 5.45
N SER A 66 7.62 1.87 5.42
CA SER A 66 8.41 0.76 4.90
C SER A 66 7.54 -0.15 4.03
N LEU A 67 8.12 -0.64 2.94
CA LEU A 67 7.55 -1.67 2.08
C LEU A 67 7.83 -3.04 2.68
N GLY A 68 6.83 -3.91 2.64
CA GLY A 68 6.96 -5.27 3.09
C GLY A 68 5.88 -6.18 2.53
N VAL A 69 5.76 -7.36 3.14
CA VAL A 69 4.68 -8.31 2.87
C VAL A 69 3.94 -8.66 4.16
N GLU A 70 2.66 -9.00 4.02
CA GLU A 70 1.88 -9.56 5.10
C GLU A 70 2.53 -10.86 5.60
N GLY A 71 2.84 -10.93 6.89
CA GLY A 71 3.42 -12.11 7.52
C GLY A 71 2.35 -13.11 7.98
N LEU A 72 2.75 -14.08 8.80
CA LEU A 72 1.80 -14.93 9.52
C LEU A 72 1.28 -14.17 10.75
N GLY A 73 -0.03 -14.16 10.93
CA GLY A 73 -0.70 -13.42 12.01
C GLY A 73 -0.55 -11.90 11.88
N CYS A 74 -0.40 -11.19 13.00
CA CYS A 74 -0.22 -9.72 13.03
C CYS A 74 1.27 -9.35 12.88
N SER A 75 1.89 -9.74 11.77
CA SER A 75 3.29 -9.41 11.47
C SER A 75 3.48 -8.90 10.04
N VAL A 76 4.52 -8.09 9.84
CA VAL A 76 4.97 -7.61 8.54
C VAL A 76 6.44 -7.98 8.39
N VAL A 77 6.78 -8.59 7.26
CA VAL A 77 8.18 -8.80 6.89
C VAL A 77 8.61 -7.61 6.04
N VAL A 78 9.45 -6.75 6.61
CA VAL A 78 9.95 -5.54 5.94
C VAL A 78 10.96 -5.93 4.88
N ILE A 79 10.77 -5.39 3.67
CA ILE A 79 11.69 -5.53 2.53
C ILE A 79 12.63 -4.33 2.52
N ASP A 80 12.08 -3.12 2.52
CA ASP A 80 12.87 -1.89 2.50
C ASP A 80 12.10 -0.69 3.08
N GLY A 81 12.82 0.29 3.61
CA GLY A 81 12.27 1.57 4.04
C GLY A 81 12.13 2.54 2.87
N LEU A 82 11.08 3.37 2.86
CA LEU A 82 10.96 4.38 1.79
C LEU A 82 12.08 5.44 1.85
N GLY A 83 12.61 5.70 3.05
CA GLY A 83 13.76 6.61 3.24
C GLY A 83 13.45 8.11 3.05
N ILE A 84 12.17 8.47 2.95
CA ILE A 84 11.69 9.84 2.66
C ILE A 84 11.16 10.58 3.90
N GLY A 85 11.49 10.08 5.09
CA GLY A 85 11.06 10.65 6.38
C GLY A 85 9.72 10.11 6.90
N ARG A 86 9.26 10.70 8.01
CA ARG A 86 8.11 10.19 8.79
C ARG A 86 6.75 10.51 8.18
N MET A 87 6.60 11.75 7.71
CA MET A 87 5.36 12.27 7.11
C MET A 87 5.68 12.99 5.79
N PRO A 88 6.23 12.28 4.78
CA PRO A 88 6.32 12.80 3.41
C PRO A 88 4.93 13.15 2.86
N SER A 89 4.87 13.85 1.71
CA SER A 89 3.58 14.03 1.04
C SER A 89 3.03 12.69 0.50
N PRO A 90 1.69 12.52 0.40
CA PRO A 90 1.08 11.32 -0.18
C PRO A 90 1.62 10.93 -1.57
N ALA A 91 1.85 11.93 -2.43
CA ALA A 91 2.42 11.71 -3.76
C ALA A 91 3.84 11.11 -3.67
N GLN A 92 4.69 11.62 -2.77
CA GLN A 92 6.03 11.07 -2.55
C GLN A 92 5.99 9.63 -2.03
N CYS A 93 5.00 9.28 -1.18
CA CYS A 93 4.81 7.89 -0.77
C CYS A 93 4.49 7.00 -1.97
N SER A 94 3.57 7.44 -2.84
CA SER A 94 3.18 6.70 -4.04
C SER A 94 4.35 6.49 -5.00
N ASP A 95 5.03 7.58 -5.37
CA ASP A 95 6.16 7.53 -6.30
C ASP A 95 7.27 6.62 -5.77
N ARG A 96 7.65 6.80 -4.50
CA ARG A 96 8.72 5.99 -3.89
C ARG A 96 8.33 4.52 -3.72
N THR A 97 7.06 4.24 -3.44
CA THR A 97 6.55 2.87 -3.39
C THR A 97 6.66 2.19 -4.75
N ALA A 98 6.23 2.88 -5.82
CA ALA A 98 6.33 2.37 -7.18
C ALA A 98 7.79 2.11 -7.59
N GLU A 99 8.70 3.02 -7.25
CA GLU A 99 10.15 2.84 -7.48
C GLU A 99 10.71 1.60 -6.78
N LEU A 100 10.38 1.40 -5.49
CA LEU A 100 10.86 0.22 -4.74
C LEU A 100 10.30 -1.09 -5.28
N ILE A 101 9.06 -1.10 -5.76
CA ILE A 101 8.46 -2.28 -6.38
C ILE A 101 9.14 -2.58 -7.72
N ASP A 102 9.36 -1.57 -8.56
CA ASP A 102 10.07 -1.76 -9.83
C ASP A 102 11.49 -2.30 -9.60
N ASP A 103 12.21 -1.74 -8.63
CA ASP A 103 13.54 -2.20 -8.25
C ASP A 103 13.51 -3.64 -7.73
N TYR A 104 12.56 -3.97 -6.85
CA TYR A 104 12.37 -5.34 -6.36
C TYR A 104 12.13 -6.32 -7.51
N CYS A 105 11.26 -5.96 -8.46
CA CYS A 105 10.92 -6.80 -9.60
C CYS A 105 12.10 -6.98 -10.57
N ARG A 106 12.92 -5.94 -10.73
CA ARG A 106 14.14 -5.99 -11.53
C ARG A 106 15.21 -6.88 -10.91
N ASN A 107 15.38 -6.79 -9.59
CA ASN A 107 16.44 -7.48 -8.86
C ASN A 107 16.05 -8.91 -8.44
N THR A 108 14.77 -9.25 -8.52
CA THR A 108 14.27 -10.58 -8.20
C THR A 108 13.47 -11.08 -9.40
N PRO A 109 14.09 -11.81 -10.34
CA PRO A 109 13.39 -12.32 -11.51
C PRO A 109 12.40 -13.42 -11.10
N ALA A 110 11.22 -13.42 -11.73
CA ALA A 110 10.20 -14.43 -11.47
C ALA A 110 10.71 -15.84 -11.84
N PRO A 111 10.35 -16.88 -11.06
CA PRO A 111 10.69 -18.24 -11.41
C PRO A 111 10.04 -18.64 -12.75
N PRO A 112 10.71 -19.48 -13.57
CA PRO A 112 10.21 -19.87 -14.88
C PRO A 112 8.87 -20.60 -14.75
N GLY A 113 7.85 -20.10 -15.47
CA GLY A 113 6.49 -20.65 -15.46
C GLY A 113 5.45 -19.78 -14.75
N VAL A 114 5.86 -18.72 -14.07
CA VAL A 114 4.96 -17.66 -13.62
C VAL A 114 4.85 -16.62 -14.75
N PRO A 115 3.65 -16.22 -15.20
CA PRO A 115 3.54 -15.16 -16.20
C PRO A 115 4.25 -13.90 -15.70
N ASP A 116 4.84 -13.15 -16.62
CA ASP A 116 5.61 -11.91 -16.44
C ASP A 116 4.74 -10.73 -15.95
N ALA A 117 3.77 -11.02 -15.08
CA ALA A 117 3.05 -10.05 -14.30
C ALA A 117 3.82 -9.88 -12.99
N ALA A 118 4.80 -8.97 -13.02
CA ALA A 118 5.50 -8.44 -11.84
C ALA A 118 4.56 -8.09 -10.66
N ILE A 119 3.28 -7.85 -10.98
CA ILE A 119 2.16 -7.49 -10.13
C ILE A 119 1.00 -8.45 -10.46
N MET A 120 0.76 -9.46 -9.61
CA MET A 120 -0.42 -10.31 -9.79
C MET A 120 -1.64 -9.67 -9.13
N PRO A 121 -2.77 -9.51 -9.85
CA PRO A 121 -4.02 -9.13 -9.20
C PRO A 121 -4.50 -10.27 -8.29
N PRO A 122 -5.16 -9.99 -7.15
CA PRO A 122 -5.52 -11.00 -6.15
C PRO A 122 -6.35 -12.19 -6.69
N ALA A 123 -7.06 -11.98 -7.81
CA ALA A 123 -7.94 -12.96 -8.44
C ALA A 123 -7.23 -13.95 -9.39
N ALA A 124 -5.98 -13.71 -9.78
CA ALA A 124 -5.28 -14.51 -10.78
C ALA A 124 -4.71 -15.84 -10.24
N VAL A 125 -4.58 -15.98 -8.92
CA VAL A 125 -4.09 -17.23 -8.29
C VAL A 125 -5.29 -18.06 -7.86
N GLY A 126 -5.78 -18.88 -8.79
CA GLY A 126 -6.74 -19.92 -8.47
C GLY A 126 -6.18 -20.88 -7.42
N ARG A 127 -6.78 -20.84 -6.22
CA ARG A 127 -7.01 -21.98 -5.33
C ARG A 127 -5.75 -22.80 -4.96
N TRP A 128 -4.90 -22.26 -4.11
CA TRP A 128 -4.05 -23.07 -3.22
C TRP A 128 -4.72 -23.13 -1.84
N HIS A 129 -5.25 -24.31 -1.49
CA HIS A 129 -5.85 -24.55 -0.17
C HIS A 129 -4.73 -24.74 0.86
N GLY A 130 -4.36 -23.65 1.54
CA GLY A 130 -3.52 -23.68 2.74
C GLY A 130 -4.38 -23.43 3.98
N VAL A 131 -4.51 -24.48 4.78
CA VAL A 131 -5.08 -24.61 6.14
C VAL A 131 -5.60 -23.34 6.84
N SER A 132 -6.88 -23.37 7.23
CA SER A 132 -7.48 -22.42 8.17
C SER A 132 -6.79 -22.50 9.53
N GLY A 133 -5.91 -21.54 9.81
CA GLY A 133 -5.48 -21.22 11.17
C GLY A 133 -6.39 -20.14 11.75
N GLU A 134 -6.86 -20.33 12.98
CA GLU A 134 -7.62 -19.33 13.73
C GLU A 134 -6.95 -17.94 13.68
N ALA A 135 -7.75 -16.93 13.37
CA ALA A 135 -7.28 -15.57 13.19
C ALA A 135 -6.84 -14.98 14.54
N PRO A 136 -5.57 -14.54 14.69
CA PRO A 136 -5.19 -13.77 15.87
C PRO A 136 -5.90 -12.42 15.84
N ALA A 137 -6.07 -11.82 17.03
CA ALA A 137 -6.78 -10.56 17.27
C ALA A 137 -6.49 -9.53 16.17
N GLN A 138 -7.41 -9.43 15.22
CA GLN A 138 -7.25 -8.61 14.04
C GLN A 138 -7.51 -7.17 14.48
N GLY A 139 -6.49 -6.31 14.38
CA GLY A 139 -6.64 -4.87 14.63
C GLY A 139 -7.78 -4.29 13.78
N ARG A 140 -8.30 -3.12 14.16
CA ARG A 140 -9.43 -2.50 13.45
C ARG A 140 -9.06 -2.30 11.98
N ARG A 141 -9.76 -3.02 11.08
CA ARG A 141 -9.58 -2.91 9.63
C ARG A 141 -10.59 -1.94 9.03
N GLU A 142 -10.13 -0.99 8.23
CA GLU A 142 -10.97 -0.06 7.48
C GLU A 142 -10.72 -0.24 5.98
N ARG A 143 -11.75 -0.65 5.23
CA ARG A 143 -11.65 -0.73 3.77
C ARG A 143 -11.54 0.67 3.19
N VAL A 144 -10.57 0.86 2.31
CA VAL A 144 -10.48 2.10 1.53
C VAL A 144 -11.49 1.97 0.40
N ILE A 145 -12.62 2.67 0.52
CA ILE A 145 -13.63 2.65 -0.54
C ILE A 145 -13.04 3.35 -1.76
N ARG A 146 -12.77 2.55 -2.81
CA ARG A 146 -12.38 3.06 -4.12
C ARG A 146 -13.50 3.96 -4.63
N ARG A 147 -13.28 5.28 -4.73
CA ARG A 147 -14.09 6.07 -5.66
C ARG A 147 -13.73 5.57 -7.06
N PRO A 148 -14.70 5.14 -7.88
CA PRO A 148 -14.39 4.75 -9.25
C PRO A 148 -13.70 5.93 -9.93
N TYR A 149 -12.51 5.69 -10.47
CA TYR A 149 -11.85 6.63 -11.35
C TYR A 149 -12.77 6.80 -12.56
N LEU A 150 -13.56 7.87 -12.58
CA LEU A 150 -14.30 8.26 -13.77
C LEU A 150 -13.24 8.66 -14.79
N ALA A 151 -12.92 7.75 -15.72
CA ALA A 151 -12.12 8.08 -16.87
C ALA A 151 -12.73 9.33 -17.51
N HIS A 152 -12.01 10.45 -17.50
CA HIS A 152 -12.42 11.63 -18.22
C HIS A 152 -12.42 11.28 -19.71
N SER A 153 -13.59 10.92 -20.21
CA SER A 153 -13.85 10.74 -21.63
C SER A 153 -13.58 12.09 -22.29
N ARG A 154 -12.47 12.18 -23.04
CA ARG A 154 -12.16 13.31 -23.92
C ARG A 154 -13.32 13.43 -24.91
N ARG A 155 -14.24 14.34 -24.63
CA ARG A 155 -15.24 14.77 -25.59
C ARG A 155 -14.54 15.72 -26.55
N SER A 156 -14.00 15.16 -27.64
CA SER A 156 -13.50 15.94 -28.78
C SER A 156 -14.66 16.78 -29.31
N GLN A 157 -14.58 18.08 -29.05
CA GLN A 157 -15.48 19.08 -29.59
C GLN A 157 -14.99 19.43 -30.99
N THR A 158 -15.50 18.75 -32.03
CA THR A 158 -15.39 19.26 -33.40
C THR A 158 -16.43 20.36 -33.59
N ARG A 159 -16.03 21.58 -33.25
CA ARG A 159 -16.65 22.80 -33.77
C ARG A 159 -16.11 23.01 -35.19
N GLY A 160 -17.01 23.07 -36.16
CA GLY A 160 -16.69 23.36 -37.55
C GLY A 160 -17.96 23.52 -38.38
N SER A 161 -18.76 24.53 -38.05
CA SER A 161 -19.72 25.14 -38.98
C SER A 161 -18.95 25.95 -40.01
N GLY A 162 -19.32 25.87 -41.28
CA GLY A 162 -18.80 26.75 -42.33
C GLY A 162 -19.20 26.30 -43.73
N GLU A 163 -20.36 26.81 -44.16
CA GLU A 163 -20.84 27.04 -45.54
C GLU A 163 -20.90 25.90 -46.56
#